data_AF-A0A6V8SGF5-F1
#
_entry.id   AF-A0A6V8SGF5-F1
#
_cell.length_a   1.000
_cell.length_b   1.000
_cell.length_c   1.000
_cell.angle_alpha   90.00
_cell.angle_beta   90.00
_cell.angle_gamma   90.00
#
_symmetry.space_group_name_H-M   'P 1'
#
loop_
_entity.id
_entity.type
_entity.pdbx_description
1 polymer ?
#
loop_
_entity_poly.entity_id
_entity_poly.type
_entity_poly.pdbx_seq_one_letter_code
_entity_poly.pdbx_strand_id
1 'polypeptide(L)' 'MARKEKVYDIEKVLFLYQKYGSLNAVRMRTGYGSQKIKEILIGRGIELKKYIPERWDFKEKIRY' A
#
# COMPACT_ATOMS: atom_id res chain seq x y z
N MET A 1 27.77 -11.27 1.59
CA MET A 1 26.68 -11.16 2.60
C MET A 1 25.46 -11.90 2.08
N ALA A 2 25.15 -13.07 2.64
CA ALA A 2 23.92 -13.79 2.30
C ALA A 2 22.73 -12.95 2.78
N ARG A 3 21.92 -12.43 1.84
CA ARG A 3 20.62 -11.83 2.20
C ARG A 3 19.78 -12.95 2.81
N LYS A 4 19.55 -12.92 4.12
CA LYS A 4 18.50 -13.73 4.74
C LYS A 4 17.21 -13.43 3.99
N GLU A 5 16.71 -14.39 3.22
CA GLU A 5 15.39 -14.28 2.62
C GLU A 5 14.39 -14.15 3.76
N LYS A 6 13.80 -12.96 3.88
CA LYS A 6 12.68 -12.77 4.81
C LYS A 6 11.54 -13.60 4.24
N VAL A 7 11.17 -14.66 4.95
CA VAL A 7 9.93 -15.38 4.67
C VAL A 7 8.78 -14.41 5.01
N TYR A 8 8.03 -14.03 4.00
CA TYR A 8 6.87 -13.15 4.16
C TYR A 8 5.63 -14.02 4.36
N ASP A 9 4.90 -13.78 5.43
CA ASP A 9 3.60 -14.41 5.65
C ASP A 9 2.54 -13.68 4.79
N ILE A 10 2.31 -14.24 3.61
CA ILE A 10 1.47 -13.65 2.57
C ILE A 10 -0.01 -13.69 2.97
N GLU A 11 -0.44 -14.76 3.63
CA GLU A 11 -1.82 -14.92 4.11
C GLU A 11 -2.16 -13.88 5.17
N LYS A 12 -1.22 -13.66 6.11
CA LYS A 12 -1.36 -12.60 7.11
C LYS A 12 -1.45 -11.20 6.48
N VAL A 13 -0.66 -10.93 5.44
CA VAL A 13 -0.73 -9.66 4.70
C VAL A 13 -2.11 -9.47 4.06
N LEU A 14 -2.64 -10.50 3.41
CA LEU A 14 -3.99 -10.47 2.84
C LEU A 14 -5.07 -10.23 3.89
N PHE A 15 -5.05 -11.00 4.97
CA PHE A 15 -6.02 -10.90 6.05
C PHE A 15 -6.04 -9.49 6.65
N LEU A 16 -4.85 -8.93 6.91
CA LEU A 16 -4.73 -7.57 7.43
C LEU A 16 -5.20 -6.53 6.40
N TYR A 17 -4.90 -6.72 5.12
CA TYR A 17 -5.35 -5.78 4.09
C TYR A 17 -6.87 -5.80 3.94
N GLN A 18 -7.50 -6.98 3.94
CA GLN A 18 -8.96 -7.10 3.92
C GLN A 18 -9.60 -6.50 5.19
N LYS A 19 -9.01 -6.74 6.36
CA LYS A 19 -9.54 -6.26 7.64
C LYS A 19 -9.48 -4.73 7.80
N TYR A 20 -8.42 -4.08 7.30
CA TYR A 20 -8.18 -2.65 7.53
C TYR A 20 -8.27 -1.78 6.28
N GLY A 21 -8.25 -2.36 5.09
CA GLY A 21 -8.31 -1.64 3.81
C GLY A 21 -7.11 -0.72 3.52
N SER A 22 -6.04 -0.77 4.33
CA SER A 22 -4.93 0.18 4.26
C SER A 22 -3.56 -0.49 4.30
N LEU A 23 -2.70 -0.13 3.35
CA LEU A 23 -1.30 -0.57 3.31
C LEU A 23 -0.52 -0.20 4.57
N ASN A 24 -0.77 1.00 5.13
CA ASN A 24 -0.06 1.45 6.32
C ASN A 24 -0.46 0.64 7.56
N ALA A 25 -1.73 0.24 7.64
CA ALA A 25 -2.23 -0.62 8.70
C ALA A 25 -1.61 -2.03 8.68
N VAL A 26 -1.35 -2.57 7.48
CA VAL A 26 -0.60 -3.83 7.33
C VAL A 26 0.86 -3.63 7.70
N ARG A 27 1.48 -2.53 7.24
CA ARG A 27 2.87 -2.18 7.53
C ARG A 27 3.16 -2.11 9.02
N MET A 28 2.34 -1.39 9.78
CA MET A 28 2.53 -1.22 11.22
C MET A 28 2.44 -2.54 12.00
N ARG A 29 1.66 -3.51 11.51
CA ARG A 29 1.45 -4.80 12.18
C ARG A 29 2.43 -5.90 11.75
N THR A 30 2.93 -5.83 10.53
CA THR A 30 3.87 -6.82 9.97
C THR A 30 5.33 -6.39 10.05
N GLY A 31 5.58 -5.07 10.14
CA GLY A 31 6.93 -4.51 10.00
C GLY A 31 7.52 -4.66 8.60
N TYR A 32 6.72 -5.06 7.60
CA TYR A 32 7.19 -5.25 6.23
C TYR A 32 7.32 -3.92 5.49
N GLY A 33 8.25 -3.82 4.55
CA GLY A 33 8.37 -2.62 3.72
C GLY A 33 7.11 -2.41 2.88
N SER A 34 6.64 -1.17 2.78
CA SER A 34 5.42 -0.82 2.04
C SER A 34 5.44 -1.34 0.60
N GLN A 35 6.62 -1.32 -0.03
CA GLN A 35 6.82 -1.79 -1.39
C GLN A 35 6.61 -3.30 -1.53
N LYS A 36 7.09 -4.11 -0.58
CA LYS A 36 6.84 -5.57 -0.60
C LYS A 36 5.40 -5.93 -0.32
N ILE A 37 4.75 -5.23 0.61
CA ILE A 37 3.30 -5.40 0.83
C ILE A 37 2.54 -5.10 -0.47
N LYS A 38 2.93 -4.04 -1.18
CA LYS A 38 2.35 -3.65 -2.45
C LYS A 38 2.52 -4.74 -3.52
N GLU A 39 3.73 -5.26 -3.68
CA GLU A 39 4.02 -6.35 -4.64
C GLU A 39 3.24 -7.62 -4.31
N ILE A 40 3.13 -7.99 -3.03
CA ILE A 40 2.35 -9.14 -2.57
C ILE A 40 0.87 -8.99 -2.96
N LEU A 41 0.29 -7.81 -2.72
CA LEU A 41 -1.12 -7.55 -2.99
C LEU A 41 -1.41 -7.49 -4.50
N ILE A 42 -0.56 -6.80 -5.27
CA ILE A 42 -0.67 -6.70 -6.73
C ILE A 42 -0.47 -8.08 -7.38
N GLY A 43 0.51 -8.87 -6.94
CA GLY A 43 0.77 -10.20 -7.46
C GLY A 43 -0.39 -11.20 -7.24
N ARG A 44 -1.31 -10.88 -6.32
CA ARG A 44 -2.55 -11.64 -6.09
C ARG A 44 -3.80 -10.99 -6.71
N GLY A 45 -3.64 -9.95 -7.53
CA GLY A 45 -4.75 -9.28 -8.20
C GLY A 45 -5.59 -8.36 -7.31
N ILE A 46 -5.06 -7.94 -6.16
CA ILE A 46 -5.76 -6.95 -5.32
C ILE A 46 -5.53 -5.55 -5.88
N GLU A 47 -6.61 -4.93 -6.33
CA GLU A 47 -6.63 -3.52 -6.68
C GLU A 47 -6.46 -2.66 -5.43
N LEU A 48 -5.30 -2.03 -5.33
CA LEU A 48 -5.03 -1.09 -4.26
C LEU A 48 -5.82 0.18 -4.54
N LYS A 49 -6.80 0.47 -3.66
CA LYS A 49 -7.54 1.73 -3.69
C LYS A 49 -6.56 2.89 -3.54
N LYS A 50 -6.20 3.49 -4.67
CA LYS A 50 -5.34 4.67 -4.71
C LYS A 50 -6.24 5.87 -4.52
N TYR A 51 -6.12 6.54 -3.39
CA TYR A 51 -6.73 7.85 -3.24
C TYR A 51 -6.03 8.80 -4.22
N ILE A 52 -6.76 9.20 -5.27
CA ILE A 52 -6.37 10.29 -6.14
C ILE A 52 -6.99 11.52 -5.48
N PRO A 53 -6.20 12.40 -4.83
CA PRO A 53 -6.74 13.67 -4.40
C PRO A 53 -7.26 14.39 -5.64
N GLU A 54 -8.51 14.84 -5.61
CA GLU A 54 -8.98 15.83 -6.57
C GLU A 54 -7.96 16.97 -6.54
N ARG A 55 -7.27 17.17 -7.66
CA ARG A 55 -6.33 18.27 -7.78
C ARG A 55 -7.16 19.52 -7.53
N TRP A 56 -6.87 20.22 -6.45
CA TRP A 56 -7.29 21.60 -6.32
C TRP A 56 -6.56 22.34 -7.44
N ASP A 57 -7.23 22.54 -8.58
CA ASP A 57 -6.76 23.38 -9.67
C ASP A 57 -6.68 24.81 -9.15
N PHE A 58 -5.60 25.11 -8.43
CA PHE A 58 -5.29 26.44 -7.91
C PHE A 58 -4.92 27.44 -9.03
N LYS A 59 -5.02 27.02 -10.30
CA LYS A 59 -4.62 27.78 -11.49
C LYS A 59 -5.73 28.60 -12.15
N GLU A 60 -6.99 28.55 -11.67
CA GLU A 60 -8.08 29.34 -12.25
C GLU A 60 -8.39 30.67 -11.54
N LYS A 61 -7.70 31.00 -10.43
CA LYS A 61 -8.03 32.17 -9.59
C LYS A 61 -7.04 33.33 -9.59
N ILE A 62 -6.25 33.51 -10.66
CA ILE A 62 -5.45 34.72 -10.87
C ILE A 62 -5.81 35.33 -12.24
N ARG A 63 -7.04 35.82 -12.33
CA ARG A 63 -7.47 36.71 -13.43
C ARG A 63 -8.63 37.57 -12.94
N TYR A 64 -8.32 38.49 -12.03
CA TYR A 64 -9.11 39.69 -11.74
C TYR A 64 -8.13 40.82 -11.45
#